data_AF-A0A2K0XPB5-F1
#
_entry.id   AF-A0A2K0XPB5-F1
#
_cell.length_a   1.000
_cell.length_b   1.000
_cell.length_c   1.000
_cell.angle_alpha   90.00
_cell.angle_beta   90.00
_cell.angle_gamma   90.00
#
_symmetry.space_group_name_H-M   'P 1'
#
loop_
_entity.id
_entity.type
_entity.pdbx_description
1 polymer ?
#
loop_
_entity_poly.entity_id
_entity_poly.type
_entity_poly.pdbx_seq_one_letter_code
_entity_poly.pdbx_strand_id
1 'polypeptide(L)'
;MESNKLVFISDWITETDKPNYRTKLYLRLDDECKNGVCDFHYRVEQECRANGRWVFYYSGDDVDFVRKFFPAVVPFLDLDNCNFEGKFHHTVENGVYYLKNLDRSKVMEIFHISEEEYHQLLIASEEKEFFAYQLNSLGILKRWKKHADEFIALLERMTGYIWVNPYEGKSVPFDSTVLTKEQAAAIEEKIAQGYYSEENILSRKNELHAKKVAEKKADTIKEFDTKIASAMREKELAVSILDAGILSRNYIYYGFKNEVVFNWSNSDETISEKAFQEYVEKYGSVLFPEIKFTFKKQ
;
A
#
# COMPACT_ATOMS: atom_id res chain seq x y z
N MET A 1 30.43 2.19 -33.64
CA MET A 1 29.74 0.90 -33.83
C MET A 1 28.44 0.99 -33.06
N GLU A 2 27.32 0.58 -33.63
CA GLU A 2 26.02 0.60 -32.91
C GLU A 2 25.90 -0.62 -32.00
N SER A 3 25.18 -0.48 -30.89
CA SER A 3 24.92 -1.56 -29.93
C SER A 3 23.56 -1.38 -29.27
N ASN A 4 22.87 -2.48 -28.99
CA ASN A 4 21.63 -2.48 -28.22
C ASN A 4 21.84 -2.48 -26.70
N LYS A 5 23.11 -2.51 -26.27
CA LYS A 5 23.54 -2.40 -24.87
C LYS A 5 24.79 -1.57 -24.74
N LEU A 6 24.91 -0.84 -23.63
CA LEU A 6 26.17 -0.24 -23.21
C LEU A 6 26.64 -0.95 -21.96
N VAL A 7 27.84 -1.54 -22.00
CA VAL A 7 28.41 -2.23 -20.83
C VAL A 7 29.84 -1.73 -20.65
N PHE A 8 30.04 -0.90 -19.64
CA PHE A 8 31.36 -0.48 -19.20
C PHE A 8 31.76 -1.29 -17.97
N ILE A 9 32.97 -1.85 -18.01
CA ILE A 9 33.60 -2.49 -16.88
C ILE A 9 35.00 -1.91 -16.78
N SER A 10 35.35 -1.26 -15.67
CA SER A 10 36.69 -0.68 -15.49
C SER A 10 37.78 -1.75 -15.46
N ASP A 11 39.06 -1.41 -15.40
CA ASP A 11 40.05 -2.38 -14.92
C ASP A 11 39.96 -2.57 -13.39
N TRP A 12 40.59 -3.61 -12.87
CA TRP A 12 40.77 -3.77 -11.42
C TRP A 12 41.69 -2.67 -10.89
N ILE A 13 41.23 -1.92 -9.90
CA ILE A 13 41.99 -0.84 -9.26
C ILE A 13 42.35 -1.27 -7.83
N THR A 14 43.64 -1.18 -7.48
CA THR A 14 44.13 -1.38 -6.11
C THR A 14 44.55 -0.05 -5.53
N GLU A 15 43.93 0.36 -4.43
CA GLU A 15 44.32 1.55 -3.69
C GLU A 15 45.62 1.30 -2.93
N THR A 16 46.52 2.29 -2.88
CA THR A 16 47.85 2.15 -2.23
C THR A 16 47.74 1.82 -0.74
N ASP A 17 46.72 2.33 -0.06
CA ASP A 17 46.41 2.08 1.35
C ASP A 17 45.68 0.75 1.61
N LYS A 18 45.20 0.08 0.55
CA LYS A 18 44.50 -1.22 0.63
C LYS A 18 45.07 -2.23 -0.37
N PRO A 19 46.36 -2.60 -0.28
CA PRO A 19 47.04 -3.43 -1.28
C PRO A 19 46.50 -4.86 -1.38
N ASN A 20 45.76 -5.33 -0.37
CA ASN A 20 45.11 -6.63 -0.34
C ASN A 20 43.69 -6.62 -0.91
N TYR A 21 43.23 -5.48 -1.44
CA TYR A 21 41.93 -5.34 -2.08
C TYR A 21 42.11 -4.80 -3.50
N ARG A 22 41.18 -5.20 -4.37
CA ARG A 22 41.02 -4.60 -5.69
C ARG A 22 39.54 -4.41 -5.97
N THR A 23 39.20 -3.30 -6.58
CA THR A 23 37.82 -2.86 -6.82
C THR A 23 37.61 -2.58 -8.30
N LYS A 24 36.41 -2.85 -8.81
CA LYS A 24 36.03 -2.66 -10.21
C LYS A 24 34.64 -2.06 -10.29
N LEU A 25 34.44 -1.15 -11.24
CA LEU A 25 33.16 -0.52 -11.53
C LEU A 25 32.47 -1.23 -12.70
N TYR A 26 31.18 -1.50 -12.56
CA TYR A 26 30.28 -1.93 -13.61
C TYR A 26 29.20 -0.87 -13.82
N LEU A 27 29.04 -0.45 -15.07
CA LEU A 27 27.93 0.39 -15.52
C LEU A 27 27.29 -0.27 -16.73
N ARG A 28 25.97 -0.40 -16.72
CA ARG A 28 25.23 -1.03 -17.82
C ARG A 28 24.00 -0.23 -18.18
N LEU A 29 23.66 -0.28 -19.46
CA LEU A 29 22.33 -0.02 -19.99
C LEU A 29 22.00 -1.22 -20.89
N ASP A 30 21.19 -2.14 -20.38
CA ASP A 30 20.74 -3.34 -21.08
C ASP A 30 19.38 -3.83 -20.56
N ASP A 31 18.81 -4.82 -21.24
CA ASP A 31 17.61 -5.53 -20.78
C ASP A 31 18.02 -6.92 -20.25
N GLU A 32 18.70 -6.94 -19.09
CA GLU A 32 19.15 -8.19 -18.46
C GLU A 32 17.95 -9.06 -18.05
N CYS A 33 16.85 -8.45 -17.63
CA CYS A 33 15.62 -9.12 -17.20
C CYS A 33 14.76 -9.66 -18.36
N LYS A 34 15.05 -9.27 -19.61
CA LYS A 34 14.29 -9.62 -20.82
C LYS A 34 12.81 -9.20 -20.72
N ASN A 35 12.56 -8.05 -20.12
CA ASN A 35 11.21 -7.53 -19.87
C ASN A 35 10.75 -6.53 -20.94
N GLY A 36 11.58 -6.23 -21.95
CA GLY A 36 11.23 -5.31 -23.03
C GLY A 36 11.59 -3.84 -22.76
N VAL A 37 12.39 -3.56 -21.74
CA VAL A 37 12.94 -2.22 -21.44
C VAL A 37 14.41 -2.33 -21.03
N CYS A 38 15.23 -1.36 -21.43
CA CYS A 38 16.61 -1.28 -20.95
C CYS A 38 16.68 -0.40 -19.71
N ASP A 39 17.36 -0.90 -18.69
CA ASP A 39 17.54 -0.23 -17.40
C ASP A 39 19.03 0.06 -17.15
N PHE A 40 19.28 1.15 -16.44
CA PHE A 40 20.61 1.46 -15.95
C PHE A 40 20.92 0.60 -14.73
N HIS A 41 22.13 0.04 -14.73
CA HIS A 41 22.64 -0.69 -13.58
C HIS A 41 24.04 -0.23 -13.22
N TYR A 42 24.21 0.05 -11.94
CA TYR A 42 25.47 0.39 -11.29
C TYR A 42 25.83 -0.70 -10.29
N ARG A 43 27.10 -1.09 -10.28
CA ARG A 43 27.63 -2.02 -9.29
C ARG A 43 29.12 -1.82 -9.11
N VAL A 44 29.56 -1.84 -7.87
CA VAL A 44 30.97 -2.00 -7.50
C VAL A 44 31.19 -3.42 -7.01
N GLU A 45 32.23 -4.07 -7.54
CA GLU A 45 32.70 -5.35 -7.02
C GLU A 45 34.10 -5.19 -6.43
N GLN A 46 34.35 -5.88 -5.33
CA GLN A 46 35.65 -5.92 -4.67
C GLN A 46 36.09 -7.37 -4.46
N GLU A 47 37.36 -7.61 -4.68
CA GLU A 47 38.04 -8.85 -4.33
C GLU A 47 39.12 -8.57 -3.29
N CYS A 48 39.32 -9.53 -2.39
CA CYS A 48 40.41 -9.50 -1.42
C CYS A 48 41.42 -10.62 -1.70
N ARG A 49 42.66 -10.42 -1.27
CA ARG A 49 43.72 -11.41 -1.44
C ARG A 49 43.69 -12.43 -0.30
N ALA A 50 43.41 -13.69 -0.64
CA ALA A 50 43.41 -14.82 0.29
C ALA A 50 44.20 -15.99 -0.30
N ASN A 51 45.12 -16.58 0.48
CA ASN A 51 45.95 -17.72 0.07
C ASN A 51 46.65 -17.54 -1.30
N GLY A 52 47.16 -16.32 -1.55
CA GLY A 52 47.86 -15.98 -2.79
C GLY A 52 46.96 -15.76 -4.02
N ARG A 53 45.64 -15.87 -3.88
CA ARG A 53 44.66 -15.66 -4.95
C ARG A 53 43.73 -14.50 -4.61
N TRP A 54 43.09 -13.94 -5.63
CA TRP A 54 41.99 -13.00 -5.46
C TRP A 54 40.69 -13.78 -5.29
N VAL A 55 39.90 -13.39 -4.29
CA VAL A 55 38.62 -14.01 -3.95
C VAL A 55 37.58 -12.91 -3.84
N PHE A 56 36.39 -13.17 -4.39
CA PHE A 56 35.24 -12.27 -4.26
C PHE A 56 34.97 -11.93 -2.79
N TYR A 57 34.87 -10.65 -2.50
CA TYR A 57 34.69 -10.13 -1.15
C TYR A 57 33.35 -9.40 -1.01
N TYR A 58 33.01 -8.54 -1.97
CA TYR A 58 31.85 -7.66 -1.88
C TYR A 58 31.29 -7.29 -3.25
N SER A 59 29.98 -7.08 -3.31
CA SER A 59 29.27 -6.46 -4.42
C SER A 59 28.19 -5.53 -3.85
N GLY A 60 28.11 -4.31 -4.36
CA GLY A 60 27.10 -3.32 -3.98
C GLY A 60 27.51 -1.91 -4.39
N ASP A 61 27.14 -0.92 -3.58
CA ASP A 61 27.41 0.49 -3.86
C ASP A 61 28.66 0.97 -3.10
N ASP A 62 29.57 1.64 -3.81
CA ASP A 62 30.69 2.35 -3.20
C ASP A 62 30.88 3.73 -3.87
N VAL A 63 30.12 4.71 -3.37
CA VAL A 63 30.12 6.08 -3.89
C VAL A 63 31.49 6.75 -3.72
N ASP A 64 32.23 6.42 -2.67
CA ASP A 64 33.56 6.99 -2.41
C ASP A 64 34.58 6.49 -3.42
N PHE A 65 34.56 5.19 -3.74
CA PHE A 65 35.36 4.62 -4.82
C PHE A 65 35.03 5.27 -6.17
N VAL A 66 33.74 5.38 -6.52
CA VAL A 66 33.32 6.02 -7.78
C VAL A 66 33.76 7.47 -7.81
N ARG A 67 33.57 8.22 -6.74
CA ARG A 67 34.00 9.63 -6.65
C ARG A 67 35.49 9.80 -6.86
N LYS A 68 36.29 8.86 -6.36
CA LYS A 68 37.75 8.90 -6.46
C LYS A 68 38.26 8.55 -7.87
N PHE A 69 37.71 7.52 -8.51
CA PHE A 69 38.26 6.97 -9.75
C PHE A 69 37.43 7.27 -11.00
N PHE A 70 36.13 7.51 -10.85
CA PHE A 70 35.19 7.81 -11.93
C PHE A 70 34.30 9.02 -11.57
N PRO A 71 34.90 10.19 -11.25
CA PRO A 71 34.14 11.35 -10.76
C PRO A 71 33.04 11.82 -11.71
N ALA A 72 33.20 11.60 -13.02
CA ALA A 72 32.20 11.94 -14.03
C ALA A 72 30.91 11.10 -13.94
N VAL A 73 30.95 9.95 -13.26
CA VAL A 73 29.81 9.02 -13.10
C VAL A 73 28.96 9.39 -11.88
N VAL A 74 29.55 10.04 -10.87
CA VAL A 74 28.87 10.39 -9.60
C VAL A 74 27.51 11.05 -9.79
N PRO A 75 27.31 12.02 -10.72
CA PRO A 75 26.02 12.65 -10.91
C PRO A 75 24.90 11.72 -11.37
N PHE A 76 25.23 10.51 -11.86
CA PHE A 76 24.30 9.58 -12.49
C PHE A 76 24.06 8.31 -11.64
N LEU A 77 24.63 8.22 -10.44
CA LEU A 77 24.43 7.06 -9.56
C LEU A 77 22.98 6.90 -9.10
N ASP A 78 22.22 7.99 -9.11
CA ASP A 78 20.79 8.01 -8.84
C ASP A 78 19.94 7.34 -9.91
N LEU A 79 20.48 7.13 -11.12
CA LEU A 79 19.81 6.42 -12.21
C LEU A 79 19.85 4.89 -12.04
N ASP A 80 20.51 4.35 -11.01
CA ASP A 80 20.50 2.91 -10.78
C ASP A 80 19.07 2.36 -10.65
N ASN A 81 18.75 1.32 -11.45
CA ASN A 81 17.42 0.74 -11.61
C ASN A 81 16.34 1.67 -12.21
N CYS A 82 16.75 2.76 -12.86
CA CYS A 82 15.89 3.54 -13.73
C CYS A 82 16.00 3.06 -15.17
N ASN A 83 14.91 3.19 -15.94
CA ASN A 83 14.92 2.87 -17.36
C ASN A 83 15.73 3.89 -18.17
N PHE A 84 15.91 3.64 -19.47
CA PHE A 84 16.59 4.54 -20.41
C PHE A 84 16.00 5.97 -20.51
N GLU A 85 14.80 6.22 -19.96
CA GLU A 85 14.19 7.55 -19.85
C GLU A 85 14.37 8.19 -18.46
N GLY A 86 15.12 7.55 -17.56
CA GLY A 86 15.35 7.99 -16.20
C GLY A 86 14.16 7.76 -15.26
N LYS A 87 13.18 6.94 -15.67
CA LYS A 87 12.01 6.62 -14.85
C LYS A 87 12.30 5.39 -13.99
N PHE A 88 12.07 5.47 -12.69
CA PHE A 88 12.11 4.30 -11.81
C PHE A 88 10.95 3.35 -12.10
N HIS A 89 11.15 2.07 -11.79
CA HIS A 89 10.17 1.00 -12.01
C HIS A 89 8.80 1.34 -11.39
N HIS A 90 7.71 1.06 -12.11
CA HIS A 90 6.34 1.39 -11.71
C HIS A 90 6.18 2.84 -11.22
N THR A 91 6.54 3.79 -12.09
CA THR A 91 6.74 5.20 -11.74
C THR A 91 5.56 5.83 -10.98
N VAL A 92 4.33 5.58 -11.41
CA VAL A 92 3.13 6.13 -10.75
C VAL A 92 2.85 5.43 -9.42
N GLU A 93 2.84 4.10 -9.40
CA GLU A 93 2.55 3.31 -8.20
C GLU A 93 3.57 3.56 -7.08
N ASN A 94 4.86 3.39 -7.42
CA ASN A 94 5.95 3.60 -6.47
C ASN A 94 6.05 5.08 -6.09
N GLY A 95 5.78 6.00 -7.03
CA GLY A 95 5.83 7.41 -6.75
C GLY A 95 4.76 7.86 -5.73
N VAL A 96 3.53 7.38 -5.90
CA VAL A 96 2.44 7.60 -4.93
C VAL A 96 2.77 6.95 -3.58
N TYR A 97 3.39 5.76 -3.58
CA TYR A 97 3.82 5.10 -2.35
C TYR A 97 4.89 5.94 -1.62
N TYR A 98 5.91 6.44 -2.33
CA TYR A 98 6.97 7.26 -1.74
C TYR A 98 6.43 8.53 -1.11
N LEU A 99 5.53 9.24 -1.78
CA LEU A 99 4.90 10.45 -1.24
C LEU A 99 4.13 10.23 0.07
N LYS A 100 3.59 9.02 0.26
CA LYS A 100 2.77 8.67 1.43
C LYS A 100 3.58 8.11 2.60
N ASN A 101 4.75 7.53 2.32
CA ASN A 101 5.46 6.70 3.30
C ASN A 101 6.90 7.15 3.59
N LEU A 102 7.51 7.97 2.73
CA LEU A 102 8.86 8.48 2.94
C LEU A 102 8.85 9.91 3.46
N ASP A 103 9.95 10.29 4.10
CA ASP A 103 10.19 11.67 4.50
C ASP A 103 10.25 12.58 3.27
N ARG A 104 9.67 13.77 3.40
CA ARG A 104 9.60 14.78 2.33
C ARG A 104 10.96 15.04 1.68
N SER A 105 12.01 15.21 2.48
CA SER A 105 13.38 15.44 1.97
C SER A 105 13.86 14.29 1.10
N LYS A 106 13.54 13.05 1.47
CA LYS A 106 13.92 11.86 0.70
C LYS A 106 13.15 11.76 -0.62
N VAL A 107 11.86 12.11 -0.61
CA VAL A 107 11.07 12.18 -1.85
C VAL A 107 11.64 13.23 -2.80
N MET A 108 11.93 14.42 -2.28
CA MET A 108 12.50 15.51 -3.09
C MET A 108 13.85 15.12 -3.70
N GLU A 109 14.68 14.41 -2.95
CA GLU A 109 15.96 13.85 -3.42
C GLU A 109 15.75 12.82 -4.53
N ILE A 110 14.87 11.83 -4.33
CA ILE A 110 14.62 10.76 -5.33
C ILE A 110 14.04 11.33 -6.62
N PHE A 111 13.13 12.30 -6.52
CA PHE A 111 12.42 12.85 -7.68
C PHE A 111 13.16 13.99 -8.36
N HIS A 112 14.17 14.57 -7.71
CA HIS A 112 14.82 15.81 -8.14
C HIS A 112 13.82 16.96 -8.36
N ILE A 113 13.04 17.23 -7.32
CA ILE A 113 11.97 18.22 -7.33
C ILE A 113 12.13 19.27 -6.23
N SER A 114 11.57 20.45 -6.50
CA SER A 114 11.44 21.53 -5.52
C SER A 114 10.35 21.23 -4.47
N GLU A 115 10.33 22.02 -3.40
CA GLU A 115 9.28 21.93 -2.37
C GLU A 115 7.88 22.22 -2.95
N GLU A 116 7.78 23.20 -3.86
CA GLU A 116 6.54 23.52 -4.56
C GLU A 116 6.04 22.35 -5.42
N GLU A 117 6.92 21.76 -6.22
CA GLU A 117 6.57 20.58 -7.02
C GLU A 117 6.19 19.37 -6.14
N TYR A 118 6.85 19.20 -4.98
CA TYR A 118 6.45 18.19 -3.99
C TYR A 118 5.01 18.40 -3.51
N HIS A 119 4.62 19.63 -3.17
CA HIS A 119 3.25 19.93 -2.73
C HIS A 119 2.22 19.62 -3.82
N GLN A 120 2.51 19.98 -5.07
CA GLN A 120 1.63 19.68 -6.21
C GLN A 120 1.51 18.18 -6.47
N LEU A 121 2.62 17.43 -6.38
CA LEU A 121 2.60 15.98 -6.51
C LEU A 121 1.88 15.28 -5.34
N LEU A 122 1.99 15.81 -4.12
CA LEU A 122 1.29 15.29 -2.95
C LEU A 122 -0.23 15.41 -3.13
N ILE A 123 -0.70 16.56 -3.61
CA ILE A 123 -2.10 16.78 -4.00
C ILE A 123 -2.50 15.78 -5.11
N ALA A 124 -1.65 15.63 -6.12
CA ALA A 124 -1.94 14.73 -7.23
C ALA A 124 -1.96 13.24 -6.85
N SER A 125 -1.30 12.86 -5.75
CA SER A 125 -1.18 11.45 -5.29
C SER A 125 -2.48 10.78 -4.84
N GLU A 126 -3.60 11.51 -4.80
CA GLU A 126 -4.94 10.96 -4.55
C GLU A 126 -5.49 10.17 -5.76
N GLU A 127 -5.11 10.55 -6.99
CA GLU A 127 -5.55 9.91 -8.23
C GLU A 127 -4.35 9.61 -9.13
N LYS A 128 -4.17 8.34 -9.52
CA LYS A 128 -2.99 7.88 -10.27
C LYS A 128 -2.82 8.61 -11.60
N GLU A 129 -3.91 8.81 -12.33
CA GLU A 129 -3.88 9.49 -13.63
C GLU A 129 -3.54 10.97 -13.49
N PHE A 130 -4.03 11.64 -12.44
CA PHE A 130 -3.66 13.02 -12.16
C PHE A 130 -2.20 13.14 -11.73
N PHE A 131 -1.69 12.18 -10.95
CA PHE A 131 -0.28 12.10 -10.63
C PHE A 131 0.60 11.97 -11.88
N ALA A 132 0.24 11.06 -12.80
CA ALA A 132 0.92 10.90 -14.08
C ALA A 132 0.89 12.19 -14.91
N TYR A 133 -0.27 12.86 -14.99
CA TYR A 133 -0.42 14.15 -15.64
C TYR A 133 0.52 15.20 -15.04
N GLN A 134 0.59 15.27 -13.71
CA GLN A 134 1.38 16.27 -12.99
C GLN A 134 2.90 16.05 -13.16
N LEU A 135 3.36 14.80 -13.22
CA LEU A 135 4.76 14.48 -13.56
C LEU A 135 5.15 15.06 -14.93
N ASN A 136 4.23 14.99 -15.90
CA ASN A 136 4.47 15.54 -17.24
C ASN A 136 4.33 17.07 -17.27
N SER A 137 3.27 17.63 -16.69
CA SER A 137 2.98 19.07 -16.74
C SER A 137 4.04 19.92 -16.02
N LEU A 138 4.62 19.39 -14.93
CA LEU A 138 5.74 20.02 -14.23
C LEU A 138 7.09 19.86 -14.96
N GLY A 139 7.12 19.09 -16.04
CA GLY A 139 8.35 18.81 -16.80
C GLY A 139 9.32 17.89 -16.08
N ILE A 140 8.88 17.16 -15.05
CA ILE A 140 9.71 16.24 -14.28
C ILE A 140 10.20 15.10 -15.17
N LEU A 141 9.30 14.49 -15.94
CA LEU A 141 9.66 13.42 -16.89
C LEU A 141 10.69 13.90 -17.92
N LYS A 142 10.57 15.16 -18.37
CA LYS A 142 11.53 15.76 -19.31
C LYS A 142 12.91 15.95 -18.67
N ARG A 143 12.98 16.33 -17.39
CA ARG A 143 14.25 16.46 -16.66
C ARG A 143 14.91 15.11 -16.43
N TRP A 144 14.14 14.09 -16.03
CA TRP A 144 14.67 12.72 -15.89
C TRP A 144 15.19 12.17 -17.20
N LYS A 145 14.44 12.34 -18.30
CA LYS A 145 14.91 11.93 -19.62
C LYS A 145 16.20 12.63 -20.02
N LYS A 146 16.31 13.93 -19.79
CA LYS A 146 17.53 14.68 -20.07
C LYS A 146 18.72 14.12 -19.27
N HIS A 147 18.53 13.82 -17.99
CA HIS A 147 19.56 13.24 -17.13
C HIS A 147 20.00 11.85 -17.62
N ALA A 148 19.04 11.01 -18.02
CA ALA A 148 19.31 9.71 -18.63
C ALA A 148 20.05 9.82 -19.96
N ASP A 149 19.64 10.74 -20.84
CA ASP A 149 20.30 10.98 -22.14
C ASP A 149 21.76 11.45 -21.94
N GLU A 150 22.03 12.28 -20.92
CA GLU A 150 23.38 12.69 -20.55
C GLU A 150 24.24 11.51 -20.06
N PHE A 151 23.64 10.57 -19.31
CA PHE A 151 24.33 9.36 -18.87
C PHE A 151 24.60 8.39 -20.02
N ILE A 152 23.64 8.21 -20.93
CA ILE A 152 23.83 7.43 -22.16
C ILE A 152 25.02 7.99 -22.94
N ALA A 153 25.07 9.29 -23.18
CA ALA A 153 26.17 9.92 -23.88
C ALA A 153 27.53 9.71 -23.16
N LEU A 154 27.55 9.65 -21.82
CA LEU A 154 28.75 9.28 -21.08
C LEU A 154 29.16 7.83 -21.33
N LEU A 155 28.21 6.89 -21.22
CA LEU A 155 28.46 5.47 -21.46
C LEU A 155 28.92 5.19 -22.90
N GLU A 156 28.37 5.89 -23.89
CA GLU A 156 28.80 5.81 -25.28
C GLU A 156 30.28 6.21 -25.43
N ARG A 157 30.69 7.31 -24.78
CA ARG A 157 32.11 7.73 -24.75
C ARG A 157 33.00 6.71 -24.05
N MET A 158 32.53 6.13 -22.94
CA MET A 158 33.30 5.17 -22.15
C MET A 158 33.46 3.82 -22.85
N THR A 159 32.48 3.41 -23.66
CA THR A 159 32.45 2.08 -24.31
C THR A 159 32.88 2.13 -25.78
N GLY A 160 32.79 3.29 -26.44
CA GLY A 160 33.03 3.45 -27.88
C GLY A 160 31.88 3.00 -28.78
N TYR A 161 30.72 2.66 -28.19
CA TYR A 161 29.51 2.29 -28.91
C TYR A 161 28.49 3.42 -28.91
N ILE A 162 27.66 3.48 -29.95
CA ILE A 162 26.46 4.31 -29.99
C ILE A 162 25.29 3.40 -29.61
N TRP A 163 24.47 3.83 -28.65
CA TRP A 163 23.34 3.04 -28.20
C TRP A 163 22.14 3.21 -29.14
N VAL A 164 21.53 2.10 -29.49
CA VAL A 164 20.28 2.04 -30.26
C VAL A 164 19.27 1.27 -29.43
N ASN A 165 18.12 1.88 -29.18
CA ASN A 165 17.07 1.25 -28.39
C ASN A 165 16.55 -0.01 -29.13
N PRO A 166 16.71 -1.23 -28.58
CA PRO A 166 16.21 -2.46 -29.22
C PRO A 166 14.68 -2.52 -29.35
N TYR A 167 13.97 -1.62 -28.66
CA TYR A 167 12.52 -1.53 -28.61
C TYR A 167 11.99 -0.23 -29.21
N GLU A 168 12.77 0.43 -30.06
CA GLU A 168 12.32 1.63 -30.77
C GLU A 168 10.98 1.39 -31.48
N GLY A 169 10.05 2.34 -31.33
CA GLY A 169 8.69 2.26 -31.85
C GLY A 169 7.72 1.38 -31.05
N LYS A 170 8.17 0.75 -29.95
CA LYS A 170 7.30 0.03 -29.02
C LYS A 170 7.04 0.88 -27.77
N SER A 171 5.85 0.72 -27.19
CA SER A 171 5.54 1.30 -25.88
C SER A 171 6.40 0.65 -24.80
N VAL A 172 6.92 1.46 -23.87
CA VAL A 172 7.58 0.95 -22.67
C VAL A 172 6.57 0.12 -21.87
N PRO A 173 6.87 -1.15 -21.55
CA PRO A 173 5.96 -1.99 -20.78
C PRO A 173 5.62 -1.38 -19.42
N PHE A 174 4.35 -1.43 -19.04
CA PHE A 174 3.84 -0.93 -17.76
C PHE A 174 4.11 0.55 -17.48
N ASP A 175 4.31 1.37 -18.52
CA ASP A 175 4.49 2.80 -18.36
C ASP A 175 3.16 3.51 -18.12
N SER A 176 2.81 3.67 -16.84
CA SER A 176 1.62 4.40 -16.37
C SER A 176 1.76 5.92 -16.46
N THR A 177 2.89 6.45 -16.92
CA THR A 177 3.09 7.90 -17.10
C THR A 177 2.51 8.44 -18.40
N VAL A 178 2.22 7.57 -19.37
CA VAL A 178 1.65 7.94 -20.68
C VAL A 178 0.13 7.87 -20.62
N LEU A 179 -0.51 9.04 -20.71
CA LEU A 179 -1.97 9.17 -20.73
C LEU A 179 -2.51 9.20 -22.16
N THR A 180 -3.72 8.65 -22.36
CA THR A 180 -4.47 8.88 -23.61
C THR A 180 -4.96 10.33 -23.67
N LYS A 181 -5.34 10.78 -24.87
CA LYS A 181 -5.89 12.13 -25.06
C LYS A 181 -7.19 12.33 -24.25
N GLU A 182 -8.01 11.29 -24.16
CA GLU A 182 -9.25 11.30 -23.41
C GLU A 182 -8.99 11.40 -21.90
N GLN A 183 -8.00 10.66 -21.38
CA GLN A 183 -7.59 10.76 -19.98
C GLN A 183 -7.05 12.14 -19.64
N ALA A 184 -6.17 12.70 -20.48
CA ALA A 184 -5.65 14.04 -20.29
C ALA A 184 -6.77 15.10 -20.31
N ALA A 185 -7.69 15.03 -21.28
CA ALA A 185 -8.83 15.95 -21.38
C ALA A 185 -9.75 15.87 -20.15
N ALA A 186 -10.03 14.67 -19.63
CA ALA A 186 -10.85 14.50 -18.43
C ALA A 186 -10.18 15.11 -17.19
N ILE A 187 -8.85 15.01 -17.09
CA ILE A 187 -8.09 15.65 -16.01
C ILE A 187 -8.13 17.17 -16.14
N GLU A 188 -7.94 17.70 -17.35
CA GLU A 188 -8.01 19.14 -17.62
C GLU A 188 -9.38 19.72 -17.30
N GLU A 189 -10.46 18.99 -17.61
CA GLU A 189 -11.82 19.38 -17.23
C GLU A 189 -11.98 19.42 -15.69
N LYS A 190 -11.50 18.40 -14.98
CA LYS A 190 -11.49 18.38 -13.50
C LYS A 190 -10.69 19.55 -12.93
N ILE A 191 -9.52 19.86 -13.49
CA ILE A 191 -8.70 21.01 -13.10
C ILE A 191 -9.51 22.31 -13.29
N ALA A 192 -10.15 22.49 -14.45
CA ALA A 192 -10.95 23.68 -14.75
C ALA A 192 -12.16 23.85 -13.82
N GLN A 193 -12.75 22.75 -13.35
CA GLN A 193 -13.82 22.72 -12.36
C GLN A 193 -13.32 22.95 -10.91
N GLY A 194 -12.01 23.12 -10.72
CA GLY A 194 -11.40 23.29 -9.41
C GLY A 194 -11.38 22.00 -8.56
N TYR A 195 -11.61 20.83 -9.16
CA TYR A 195 -11.72 19.55 -8.44
C TYR A 195 -10.46 19.23 -7.63
N TYR A 196 -9.29 19.61 -8.12
CA TYR A 196 -7.99 19.40 -7.44
C TYR A 196 -7.55 20.58 -6.56
N SER A 197 -8.42 21.57 -6.31
CA SER A 197 -8.12 22.63 -5.34
C SER A 197 -8.09 22.08 -3.91
N GLU A 198 -7.26 22.68 -3.06
CA GLU A 198 -7.13 22.29 -1.65
C GLU A 198 -8.48 22.34 -0.90
N GLU A 199 -9.29 23.36 -1.19
CA GLU A 199 -10.62 23.53 -0.61
C GLU A 199 -11.56 22.36 -0.97
N ASN A 200 -11.63 22.00 -2.25
CA ASN A 200 -12.49 20.89 -2.70
C ASN A 200 -11.98 19.53 -2.19
N ILE A 201 -10.66 19.33 -2.12
CA ILE A 201 -10.07 18.13 -1.53
C ILE A 201 -10.46 18.02 -0.04
N LEU A 202 -10.34 19.13 0.70
CA LEU A 202 -10.71 19.17 2.11
C LEU A 202 -12.21 18.91 2.31
N SER A 203 -13.07 19.50 1.49
CA SER A 203 -14.52 19.24 1.52
C SER A 203 -14.83 17.76 1.33
N ARG A 204 -14.26 17.13 0.30
CA ARG A 204 -14.45 15.68 0.03
C ARG A 204 -13.97 14.81 1.18
N LYS A 205 -12.83 15.15 1.81
CA LYS A 205 -12.32 14.42 2.98
C LYS A 205 -13.25 14.55 4.18
N ASN A 206 -13.78 15.74 4.43
CA ASN A 206 -14.72 15.99 5.51
C ASN A 206 -16.04 15.25 5.28
N GLU A 207 -16.57 15.27 4.06
CA GLU A 207 -17.79 14.53 3.68
C GLU A 207 -17.60 13.02 3.83
N LEU A 208 -16.47 12.47 3.38
CA LEU A 208 -16.15 11.05 3.52
C LEU A 208 -16.02 10.66 5.01
N HIS A 209 -15.37 11.50 5.82
CA HIS A 209 -15.27 11.28 7.26
C HIS A 209 -16.64 11.31 7.93
N ALA A 210 -17.48 12.31 7.61
CA ALA A 210 -18.83 12.42 8.13
C ALA A 210 -19.69 11.20 7.77
N LYS A 211 -19.58 10.69 6.54
CA LYS A 211 -20.26 9.47 6.10
C LYS A 211 -19.82 8.26 6.91
N LYS A 212 -18.51 8.04 7.09
CA LYS A 212 -17.96 6.95 7.91
C LYS A 212 -18.41 7.05 9.38
N VAL A 213 -18.48 8.27 9.92
CA VAL A 213 -18.99 8.51 11.28
C VAL A 213 -20.47 8.16 11.37
N ALA A 214 -21.29 8.55 10.38
CA ALA A 214 -22.71 8.23 10.35
C ALA A 214 -22.96 6.72 10.26
N GLU A 215 -22.23 6.01 9.41
CA GLU A 215 -22.28 4.54 9.28
C GLU A 215 -21.94 3.87 10.62
N LYS A 216 -20.80 4.21 11.22
CA LYS A 216 -20.39 3.66 12.52
C LYS A 216 -21.39 3.97 13.64
N LYS A 217 -21.99 5.17 13.64
CA LYS A 217 -23.04 5.52 14.60
C LYS A 217 -24.27 4.64 14.41
N ALA A 218 -24.74 4.45 13.18
CA ALA A 218 -25.89 3.61 12.90
C ALA A 218 -25.64 2.15 13.31
N ASP A 219 -24.47 1.59 13.01
CA ASP A 219 -24.08 0.24 13.42
C ASP A 219 -24.04 0.10 14.94
N THR A 220 -23.43 1.07 15.63
CA THR A 220 -23.36 1.10 17.10
C THR A 220 -24.76 1.16 17.72
N ILE A 221 -25.61 2.05 17.23
CA ILE A 221 -26.99 2.19 17.73
C ILE A 221 -27.75 0.87 17.55
N LYS A 222 -27.69 0.27 16.35
CA LYS A 222 -28.36 -1.00 16.05
C LYS A 222 -27.88 -2.14 16.97
N GLU A 223 -26.59 -2.21 17.24
CA GLU A 223 -26.01 -3.20 18.15
C GLU A 223 -26.59 -3.06 19.56
N PHE A 224 -26.59 -1.84 20.10
CA PHE A 224 -27.07 -1.60 21.46
C PHE A 224 -28.59 -1.68 21.58
N ASP A 225 -29.35 -1.22 20.58
CA ASP A 225 -30.81 -1.38 20.55
C ASP A 225 -31.21 -2.86 20.57
N THR A 226 -30.48 -3.72 19.85
CA THR A 226 -30.69 -5.17 19.87
C THR A 226 -30.42 -5.75 21.26
N LYS A 227 -29.32 -5.33 21.91
CA LYS A 227 -28.98 -5.75 23.28
C LYS A 227 -30.02 -5.28 24.31
N ILE A 228 -30.47 -4.04 24.19
CA ILE A 228 -31.51 -3.46 25.06
C ILE A 228 -32.81 -4.23 24.89
N ALA A 229 -33.26 -4.47 23.65
CA ALA A 229 -34.47 -5.24 23.40
C ALA A 229 -34.39 -6.67 23.96
N SER A 230 -33.25 -7.34 23.80
CA SER A 230 -33.03 -8.67 24.38
C SER A 230 -33.08 -8.64 25.91
N ALA A 231 -32.39 -7.69 26.54
CA ALA A 231 -32.37 -7.55 27.99
C ALA A 231 -33.74 -7.17 28.56
N MET A 232 -34.51 -6.31 27.86
CA MET A 232 -35.88 -5.97 28.22
C MET A 232 -36.80 -7.18 28.17
N ARG A 233 -36.69 -7.99 27.11
CA ARG A 233 -37.47 -9.22 26.95
C ARG A 233 -37.16 -10.25 28.04
N GLU A 234 -35.88 -10.43 28.36
CA GLU A 234 -35.45 -11.31 29.46
C GLU A 234 -35.97 -10.81 30.82
N LYS A 235 -35.92 -9.49 31.05
CA LYS A 235 -36.51 -8.87 32.24
C LYS A 235 -38.01 -9.13 32.32
N GLU A 236 -38.76 -8.92 31.24
CA GLU A 236 -40.21 -9.14 31.19
C GLU A 236 -40.57 -10.61 31.49
N LEU A 237 -39.83 -11.56 30.90
CA LEU A 237 -39.96 -12.99 31.18
C LEU A 237 -39.70 -13.31 32.66
N ALA A 238 -38.60 -12.78 33.22
CA ALA A 238 -38.26 -13.03 34.61
C ALA A 238 -39.34 -12.49 35.57
N VAL A 239 -39.89 -11.31 35.28
CA VAL A 239 -40.99 -10.73 36.06
C VAL A 239 -42.27 -11.55 35.93
N SER A 240 -42.65 -11.99 34.73
CA SER A 240 -43.88 -12.80 34.56
C SER A 240 -43.81 -14.15 35.25
N ILE A 241 -42.61 -14.77 35.33
CA ILE A 241 -42.40 -16.01 36.08
C ILE A 241 -42.63 -15.77 37.58
N LEU A 242 -42.15 -14.63 38.10
CA LEU A 242 -42.39 -14.24 39.49
C LEU A 242 -43.88 -13.92 39.76
N ASP A 243 -44.55 -13.23 38.83
CA ASP A 243 -45.99 -12.93 38.92
C ASP A 243 -46.85 -14.21 38.94
N ALA A 244 -46.37 -15.29 38.31
CA ALA A 244 -46.98 -16.62 38.39
C ALA A 244 -46.67 -17.37 39.69
N GLY A 245 -45.90 -16.78 40.61
CA GLY A 245 -45.54 -17.36 41.90
C GLY A 245 -44.37 -18.34 41.86
N ILE A 246 -43.64 -18.44 40.74
CA ILE A 246 -42.48 -19.32 40.60
C ILE A 246 -41.24 -18.58 41.10
N LEU A 247 -40.76 -18.95 42.30
CA LEU A 247 -39.61 -18.29 42.94
C LEU A 247 -38.26 -18.87 42.50
N SER A 248 -38.24 -20.10 41.99
CA SER A 248 -37.01 -20.73 41.52
C SER A 248 -36.50 -20.05 40.25
N ARG A 249 -35.18 -19.83 40.21
CA ARG A 249 -34.44 -19.34 39.04
C ARG A 249 -33.95 -20.45 38.13
N ASN A 250 -34.43 -21.68 38.31
CA ASN A 250 -34.03 -22.82 37.48
C ASN A 250 -34.66 -22.77 36.09
N TYR A 251 -34.33 -21.73 35.32
CA TYR A 251 -34.70 -21.55 33.93
C TYR A 251 -33.59 -20.79 33.20
N ILE A 252 -33.57 -20.89 31.87
CA ILE A 252 -32.66 -20.12 31.02
C ILE A 252 -33.40 -19.66 29.77
N TYR A 253 -33.19 -18.41 29.36
CA TYR A 253 -33.68 -17.89 28.09
C TYR A 253 -32.57 -17.91 27.04
N TYR A 254 -32.80 -18.63 25.95
CA TYR A 254 -31.95 -18.62 24.77
C TYR A 254 -32.52 -17.65 23.73
N GLY A 255 -32.09 -16.38 23.79
CA GLY A 255 -32.57 -15.35 22.86
C GLY A 255 -32.43 -15.72 21.38
N PHE A 256 -31.33 -16.37 21.00
CA PHE A 256 -31.09 -16.82 19.62
C PHE A 256 -32.02 -17.95 19.14
N LYS A 257 -32.68 -18.67 20.06
CA LYS A 257 -33.65 -19.72 19.75
C LYS A 257 -35.09 -19.28 20.02
N ASN A 258 -35.28 -18.10 20.61
CA ASN A 258 -36.55 -17.70 21.24
C ASN A 258 -37.13 -18.84 22.09
N GLU A 259 -36.30 -19.42 22.96
CA GLU A 259 -36.69 -20.58 23.78
C GLU A 259 -36.36 -20.35 25.24
N VAL A 260 -37.34 -20.58 26.12
CA VAL A 260 -37.14 -20.64 27.58
C VAL A 260 -37.18 -22.09 28.00
N VAL A 261 -36.14 -22.53 28.71
CA VAL A 261 -36.02 -23.90 29.20
C VAL A 261 -36.11 -23.90 30.72
N PHE A 262 -37.15 -24.52 31.26
CA PHE A 262 -37.35 -24.75 32.70
C PHE A 262 -36.59 -26.00 33.16
N ASN A 263 -36.15 -25.98 34.41
CA ASN A 263 -35.29 -26.99 35.03
C ASN A 263 -34.00 -27.23 34.23
N TRP A 264 -33.39 -26.12 33.77
CA TRP A 264 -32.23 -26.16 32.90
C TRP A 264 -30.99 -26.73 33.61
N SER A 265 -30.85 -26.47 34.92
CA SER A 265 -29.73 -26.87 35.78
C SER A 265 -30.17 -27.91 36.81
N ASN A 266 -29.36 -28.96 36.99
CA ASN A 266 -29.62 -30.02 37.98
C ASN A 266 -29.23 -29.60 39.42
N SER A 267 -28.63 -28.42 39.61
CA SER A 267 -28.20 -27.93 40.93
C SER A 267 -29.20 -27.02 41.62
N ASP A 268 -30.20 -26.52 40.89
CA ASP A 268 -31.10 -25.47 41.36
C ASP A 268 -32.47 -26.06 41.73
N GLU A 269 -33.23 -25.36 42.58
CA GLU A 269 -34.55 -25.80 43.05
C GLU A 269 -35.48 -26.15 41.87
N THR A 270 -35.98 -27.38 41.85
CA THR A 270 -36.79 -27.91 40.75
C THR A 270 -38.17 -27.25 40.72
N ILE A 271 -38.57 -26.79 39.54
CA ILE A 271 -39.92 -26.29 39.26
C ILE A 271 -40.82 -27.48 38.90
N SER A 272 -41.99 -27.58 39.55
CA SER A 272 -42.92 -28.70 39.28
C SER A 272 -43.51 -28.62 37.87
N GLU A 273 -43.80 -29.78 37.27
CA GLU A 273 -44.43 -29.87 35.93
C GLU A 273 -45.80 -29.15 35.91
N LYS A 274 -46.54 -29.21 37.03
CA LYS A 274 -47.80 -28.47 37.19
C LYS A 274 -47.60 -26.96 37.16
N ALA A 275 -46.64 -26.43 37.92
CA ALA A 275 -46.35 -24.98 37.94
C ALA A 275 -45.86 -24.50 36.56
N PHE A 276 -45.06 -25.31 35.86
CA PHE A 276 -44.67 -25.04 34.48
C PHE A 276 -45.88 -24.95 33.53
N GLN A 277 -46.77 -25.95 33.54
CA GLN A 277 -47.95 -25.99 32.68
C GLN A 277 -48.87 -24.79 32.94
N GLU A 278 -49.15 -24.48 34.20
CA GLU A 278 -49.98 -23.33 34.59
C GLU A 278 -49.36 -22.00 34.15
N TYR A 279 -48.04 -21.84 34.25
CA TYR A 279 -47.34 -20.67 33.75
C TYR A 279 -47.48 -20.54 32.23
N VAL A 280 -47.21 -21.60 31.48
CA VAL A 280 -47.25 -21.57 30.01
C VAL A 280 -48.65 -21.26 29.48
N GLU A 281 -49.70 -21.81 30.12
CA GLU A 281 -51.09 -21.60 29.73
C GLU A 281 -51.58 -20.17 30.04
N LYS A 282 -51.27 -19.65 31.24
CA LYS A 282 -51.84 -18.39 31.71
C LYS A 282 -50.99 -17.15 31.39
N TYR A 283 -49.67 -17.31 31.34
CA TYR A 283 -48.72 -16.20 31.18
C TYR A 283 -47.85 -16.39 29.94
N GLY A 284 -47.11 -17.50 29.85
CA GLY A 284 -46.06 -17.71 28.84
C GLY A 284 -46.57 -17.53 27.42
N SER A 285 -47.55 -18.34 26.99
CA SER A 285 -48.08 -18.31 25.62
C SER A 285 -48.92 -17.07 25.33
N VAL A 286 -49.41 -16.38 26.38
CA VAL A 286 -50.26 -15.19 26.25
C VAL A 286 -49.41 -13.94 26.08
N LEU A 287 -48.38 -13.78 26.91
CA LEU A 287 -47.50 -12.61 26.92
C LEU A 287 -46.36 -12.74 25.91
N PHE A 288 -45.93 -13.96 25.60
CA PHE A 288 -44.80 -14.26 24.72
C PHE A 288 -45.15 -15.36 23.70
N PRO A 289 -46.14 -15.14 22.82
CA PRO A 289 -46.63 -16.14 21.88
C PRO A 289 -45.57 -16.65 20.88
N GLU A 290 -44.51 -15.87 20.65
CA GLU A 290 -43.39 -16.21 19.78
C GLU A 290 -42.29 -17.03 20.47
N ILE A 291 -42.36 -17.19 21.80
CA ILE A 291 -41.35 -17.90 22.58
C ILE A 291 -41.78 -19.34 22.80
N LYS A 292 -40.86 -20.26 22.52
CA LYS A 292 -41.02 -21.68 22.81
C LYS A 292 -40.69 -21.94 24.29
N PHE A 293 -41.58 -22.64 24.99
CA PHE A 293 -41.36 -23.05 26.37
C PHE A 293 -41.09 -24.56 26.45
N THR A 294 -39.96 -24.94 27.03
CA THR A 294 -39.52 -26.33 27.15
C THR A 294 -39.30 -26.69 28.62
N PHE A 295 -39.67 -27.90 29.02
CA PHE A 295 -39.50 -28.41 30.38
C PHE A 295 -38.56 -29.62 30.38
N LYS A 296 -37.50 -29.58 31.20
CA LYS A 296 -36.65 -30.75 31.44
C LYS A 296 -37.15 -31.50 32.67
N LYS A 297 -37.45 -32.79 32.51
CA LYS A 297 -37.68 -33.69 33.66
C LYS A 297 -36.32 -34.01 34.29
N GLN A 298 -36.21 -33.76 35.58
CA GLN A 298 -35.04 -34.08 36.41
C GLN A 298 -35.32 -35.33 37.22
#